data_AF-A0A1L7LGL8-F1
#
_entry.id   AF-A0A1L7LGL8-F1
#
_cell.length_a   1.000
_cell.length_b   1.000
_cell.length_c   1.000
_cell.angle_alpha   90.00
_cell.angle_beta   90.00
_cell.angle_gamma   90.00
#
_symmetry.space_group_name_H-M   'P 1'
#
loop_
_entity.id
_entity.type
_entity.pdbx_description
1 polymer ?
#
loop_
_entity_poly.entity_id
_entity_poly.type
_entity_poly.pdbx_seq_one_letter_code
_entity_poly.pdbx_strand_id
1 'polypeptide(L)'
;MKNHWRILQKDSRKLSDKSFYSRTFRQTLTPREVVQKTLELSDELRYYYDLYQLLLFHFQEKRATEFFELIDDNTSMVNPTFKTVFKTFMKYKIYIMNALHYPYSNAKLEAANKLIKDIKRQAFGFRKLQKL
;
A
#
# COMPACT_ATOMS: atom_id res chain seq x y z
N MET A 1 -1.83 -12.62 14.83
CA MET A 1 -2.00 -11.59 13.77
C MET A 1 -1.42 -11.94 12.39
N LYS A 2 -0.35 -12.76 12.25
CA LYS A 2 0.28 -13.07 10.95
C LYS A 2 -0.62 -13.68 9.87
N ASN A 3 -1.80 -14.19 10.20
CA ASN A 3 -2.69 -14.84 9.20
C ASN A 3 -3.66 -13.86 8.52
N HIS A 4 -3.96 -12.71 9.12
CA HIS A 4 -5.01 -11.79 8.64
C HIS A 4 -4.50 -10.42 8.17
N TRP A 5 -3.18 -10.19 8.15
CA TRP A 5 -2.63 -8.87 7.75
C TRP A 5 -3.08 -8.46 6.34
N ARG A 6 -3.24 -9.41 5.41
CA ARG A 6 -3.76 -9.13 4.06
C ARG A 6 -5.20 -8.65 4.05
N ILE A 7 -6.01 -9.10 5.02
CA ILE A 7 -7.39 -8.69 5.18
C ILE A 7 -7.43 -7.26 5.72
N LEU A 8 -6.61 -6.96 6.74
CA LEU A 8 -6.51 -5.61 7.33
C LEU A 8 -6.00 -4.55 6.35
N GLN A 9 -5.10 -4.91 5.43
CA GLN A 9 -4.60 -3.98 4.42
C GLN A 9 -5.52 -3.84 3.19
N LYS A 10 -6.54 -4.69 3.05
CA LYS A 10 -7.44 -4.60 1.90
C LYS A 10 -8.33 -3.36 2.06
N ASP A 11 -8.66 -2.74 0.93
CA ASP A 11 -9.74 -1.75 0.86
C ASP A 11 -11.02 -2.36 1.44
N SER A 12 -11.52 -1.75 2.51
CA SER A 12 -12.69 -2.22 3.27
C SER A 12 -13.92 -2.41 2.38
N ARG A 13 -14.08 -1.57 1.34
CA ARG A 13 -15.15 -1.65 0.34
C ARG A 13 -15.07 -2.90 -0.54
N LYS A 14 -13.90 -3.53 -0.61
CA LYS A 14 -13.59 -4.70 -1.45
C LYS A 14 -13.39 -5.97 -0.62
N LEU A 15 -13.72 -5.95 0.68
CA LEU A 15 -13.73 -7.16 1.50
C LEU A 15 -14.79 -8.13 0.98
N SER A 16 -14.42 -9.40 0.86
CA SER A 16 -15.35 -10.44 0.40
C SER A 16 -16.34 -10.77 1.50
N ASP A 17 -17.57 -11.12 1.12
CA ASP A 17 -18.59 -11.63 2.05
C ASP A 17 -18.48 -13.15 2.26
N LYS A 18 -17.53 -13.82 1.59
CA LYS A 18 -17.31 -15.26 1.77
C LYS A 18 -16.63 -15.53 3.11
N SER A 19 -17.31 -16.30 3.96
CA SER A 19 -16.78 -16.75 5.24
C SER A 19 -15.69 -17.82 5.07
N PHE A 20 -14.73 -17.84 5.99
CA PHE A 20 -13.69 -18.87 6.06
C PHE A 20 -13.38 -19.21 7.51
N TYR A 21 -12.81 -20.39 7.74
CA TYR A 21 -12.39 -20.79 9.08
C TYR A 21 -11.13 -20.02 9.51
N SER A 22 -11.29 -19.16 10.52
CA SER A 22 -10.20 -18.38 11.07
C SER A 22 -9.50 -19.13 12.21
N ARG A 23 -8.25 -19.57 11.98
CA ARG A 23 -7.45 -20.23 13.02
C ARG A 23 -7.14 -19.34 14.23
N THR A 24 -7.07 -18.02 14.05
CA THR A 24 -6.80 -17.08 15.15
C THR A 24 -7.99 -16.96 16.08
N PHE A 25 -9.20 -16.91 15.53
CA PHE A 25 -10.42 -16.78 16.32
C PHE A 25 -11.09 -18.12 16.63
N ARG A 26 -10.63 -19.22 16.02
CA ARG A 26 -11.18 -20.58 16.12
C ARG A 26 -12.66 -20.69 15.73
N GLN A 27 -13.08 -19.87 14.77
CA GLN A 27 -14.47 -19.80 14.28
C GLN A 27 -14.51 -19.43 12.80
N THR A 28 -15.61 -19.75 12.14
CA THR A 28 -15.88 -19.35 10.76
C THR A 28 -16.36 -17.90 10.73
N LEU A 29 -15.63 -17.04 10.04
CA LEU A 29 -15.88 -15.60 9.99
C LEU A 29 -15.73 -15.09 8.55
N THR A 30 -16.46 -14.04 8.24
CA THR A 30 -16.20 -13.19 7.09
C THR A 30 -14.95 -12.33 7.32
N PRO A 31 -14.26 -11.90 6.24
CA PRO A 31 -13.21 -10.90 6.31
C PRO A 31 -13.60 -9.63 7.10
N ARG A 32 -14.86 -9.17 6.99
CA ARG A 32 -15.35 -7.99 7.73
C ARG A 32 -15.39 -8.25 9.23
N GLU A 33 -15.92 -9.39 9.66
CA GLU A 33 -15.95 -9.76 11.09
C GLU A 33 -14.54 -9.96 11.65
N VAL A 34 -13.62 -10.50 10.84
CA VAL A 34 -12.19 -10.60 11.22
C VAL A 34 -11.60 -9.21 11.47
N VAL A 35 -11.87 -8.23 10.60
CA VAL A 35 -11.43 -6.84 10.83
C VAL A 35 -12.07 -6.32 12.12
N GLN A 36 -13.40 -6.36 12.22
CA GLN A 36 -14.14 -5.83 13.38
C GLN A 36 -13.63 -6.38 14.71
N LYS A 37 -13.55 -7.70 14.84
CA LYS A 37 -13.02 -8.36 16.05
C LYS A 37 -11.56 -8.01 16.32
N THR A 38 -10.76 -7.75 15.29
CA THR A 38 -9.38 -7.33 15.47
C THR A 38 -9.30 -5.89 15.97
N LEU A 39 -10.14 -4.99 15.45
CA LEU A 39 -10.18 -3.58 15.86
C LEU A 39 -10.83 -3.35 17.23
N GLU A 40 -11.56 -4.35 17.75
CA GLU A 40 -12.05 -4.37 19.14
C GLU A 40 -10.95 -4.64 20.16
N LEU A 41 -9.77 -5.13 19.73
CA LEU A 41 -8.66 -5.44 20.64
C LEU A 41 -7.88 -4.20 21.10
N SER A 42 -7.94 -3.09 20.37
CA SER A 42 -7.14 -1.89 20.66
C SER A 42 -7.69 -0.67 19.92
N ASP A 43 -7.96 0.41 20.67
CA ASP A 43 -8.37 1.70 20.11
C ASP A 43 -7.26 2.33 19.27
N GLU A 44 -6.00 2.15 19.66
CA GLU A 44 -4.85 2.60 18.87
C GLU A 44 -4.82 1.91 17.51
N LEU A 45 -5.02 0.58 17.48
CA LEU A 45 -5.09 -0.18 16.23
C LEU A 45 -6.25 0.29 15.34
N ARG A 46 -7.40 0.57 15.95
CA ARG A 46 -8.58 1.11 15.25
C ARG A 46 -8.26 2.46 14.61
N TYR A 47 -7.70 3.39 15.38
CA TYR A 47 -7.29 4.70 14.87
C TYR A 47 -6.37 4.59 13.65
N TYR A 48 -5.30 3.78 13.72
CA TYR A 48 -4.38 3.63 12.59
C TYR A 48 -5.00 2.89 11.40
N TYR A 49 -5.90 1.93 11.64
CA TYR A 49 -6.64 1.27 10.57
C TYR A 49 -7.54 2.26 9.84
N ASP A 50 -8.32 3.06 10.57
CA ASP A 50 -9.25 4.03 10.00
C ASP A 50 -8.50 5.11 9.20
N LEU A 51 -7.40 5.64 9.77
CA LEU A 51 -6.54 6.60 9.09
C LEU A 51 -5.96 6.01 7.79
N TYR A 52 -5.48 4.77 7.83
CA TYR A 52 -4.98 4.07 6.65
C TYR A 52 -6.06 3.88 5.58
N GLN A 53 -7.27 3.46 5.97
CA GLN A 53 -8.38 3.24 5.03
C GLN A 53 -8.84 4.55 4.38
N LEU A 54 -8.85 5.65 5.14
CA LEU A 54 -9.22 6.97 4.61
C LEU A 54 -8.15 7.49 3.63
N LEU A 55 -6.86 7.35 3.97
CA LEU A 55 -5.75 7.65 3.05
C LEU A 55 -5.85 6.81 1.77
N LEU A 56 -6.11 5.51 1.90
CA LEU A 56 -6.27 4.60 0.77
C LEU A 56 -7.45 5.01 -0.13
N PHE A 57 -8.57 5.43 0.48
CA PHE A 57 -9.73 5.93 -0.23
C PHE A 57 -9.38 7.17 -1.08
N HIS A 58 -8.84 8.23 -0.46
CA HIS A 58 -8.48 9.45 -1.20
C HIS A 58 -7.47 9.18 -2.32
N PHE A 59 -6.50 8.29 -2.07
CA PHE A 59 -5.53 7.91 -3.08
C PHE A 59 -6.17 7.18 -4.27
N GLN A 60 -7.06 6.21 -4.02
CA GLN A 60 -7.73 5.46 -5.09
C GLN A 60 -8.73 6.31 -5.89
N GLU A 61 -9.42 7.23 -5.21
CA GLU A 61 -10.35 8.18 -5.85
C GLU A 61 -9.62 9.37 -6.51
N LYS A 62 -8.28 9.38 -6.50
CA LYS A 62 -7.43 10.45 -7.05
C LYS A 62 -7.71 11.83 -6.45
N ARG A 63 -8.19 11.87 -5.21
CA ARG A 63 -8.46 13.08 -4.42
C ARG A 63 -7.18 13.55 -3.75
N ALA A 64 -6.28 14.12 -4.55
CA ALA A 64 -4.92 14.43 -4.12
C ALA A 64 -4.88 15.52 -3.05
N THR A 65 -5.74 16.54 -3.14
CA THR A 65 -5.78 17.63 -2.16
C THR A 65 -6.17 17.09 -0.79
N GLU A 66 -7.29 16.38 -0.70
CA GLU A 66 -7.83 15.80 0.53
C GLU A 66 -6.89 14.74 1.12
N PHE A 67 -6.18 13.99 0.28
CA PHE A 67 -5.15 13.06 0.73
C PHE A 67 -4.02 13.77 1.51
N PHE A 68 -3.56 14.93 1.01
CA PHE A 68 -2.47 15.67 1.64
C PHE A 68 -2.95 16.52 2.83
N GLU A 69 -4.16 17.05 2.81
CA GLU A 69 -4.78 17.70 3.98
C GLU A 69 -4.89 16.71 5.14
N LEU A 70 -5.40 15.50 4.88
CA LEU A 70 -5.50 14.45 5.90
C LEU A 70 -4.14 14.07 6.51
N ILE A 71 -3.07 14.06 5.70
CA ILE A 71 -1.71 13.82 6.18
C ILE A 71 -1.27 14.95 7.11
N ASP A 72 -1.48 16.20 6.72
CA ASP A 72 -1.05 17.37 7.50
C ASP A 72 -1.77 17.40 8.87
N ASP A 73 -3.09 17.24 8.86
CA ASP A 73 -3.95 17.21 10.05
C ASP A 73 -3.51 16.16 11.08
N ASN A 74 -3.01 15.01 10.62
CA ASN A 74 -2.64 13.89 11.49
C ASN A 74 -1.14 13.82 11.81
N THR A 75 -0.29 14.66 11.19
CA THR A 75 1.19 14.54 11.31
C THR A 75 1.73 14.70 12.73
N SER A 76 1.04 15.45 13.57
CA SER A 76 1.42 15.67 14.98
C SER A 76 1.00 14.53 15.91
N MET A 77 -0.07 13.80 15.57
CA MET A 77 -0.72 12.80 16.43
C MET A 77 -0.25 11.37 16.17
N VAL A 78 0.25 11.09 14.97
CA VAL A 78 0.69 9.75 14.59
C VAL A 78 2.05 9.36 15.19
N ASN A 79 2.26 8.06 15.35
CA ASN A 79 3.52 7.49 15.82
C ASN A 79 4.71 7.83 14.89
N PRO A 80 5.96 7.66 15.37
CA PRO A 80 7.16 8.00 14.59
C PRO A 80 7.28 7.29 13.24
N THR A 81 6.75 6.06 13.13
CA THR A 81 6.76 5.29 11.88
C THR A 81 5.89 5.96 10.82
N PHE A 82 4.64 6.29 11.16
CA PHE A 82 3.74 7.02 10.27
C PHE A 82 4.27 8.42 9.96
N LYS A 83 4.84 9.10 10.96
CA LYS A 83 5.44 10.44 10.76
C LYS A 83 6.54 10.42 9.70
N THR A 84 7.34 9.37 9.65
CA THR A 84 8.38 9.20 8.62
C THR A 84 7.78 9.00 7.22
N VAL A 85 6.71 8.23 7.12
CA VAL A 85 5.96 8.03 5.87
C VAL A 85 5.34 9.35 5.41
N PHE A 86 4.68 10.09 6.30
CA PHE A 86 4.06 11.37 6.01
C PHE A 86 5.07 12.42 5.55
N LYS A 87 6.22 12.51 6.22
CA LYS A 87 7.34 13.36 5.77
C LYS A 87 7.79 13.01 4.35
N THR A 88 7.84 11.73 4.02
CA THR A 88 8.21 11.27 2.69
C THR A 88 7.17 11.67 1.65
N PHE A 89 5.87 11.48 1.94
CA PHE A 89 4.80 11.91 1.05
C PHE A 89 4.82 13.43 0.84
N MET A 90 4.99 14.21 1.90
CA MET A 90 5.09 15.67 1.80
C MET A 90 6.30 16.12 0.98
N LYS A 91 7.46 15.48 1.16
CA LYS A 91 8.67 15.73 0.35
C LYS A 91 8.42 15.54 -1.15
N TYR A 92 7.61 14.53 -1.52
CA TYR A 92 7.31 14.20 -2.91
C TYR A 92 5.90 14.63 -3.34
N LYS A 93 5.28 15.59 -2.64
CA LYS A 93 3.89 16.00 -2.82
C LYS A 93 3.54 16.29 -4.29
N ILE A 94 4.33 17.13 -4.95
CA ILE A 94 4.10 17.51 -6.37
C ILE A 94 4.11 16.27 -7.28
N TYR A 95 5.04 15.34 -7.08
CA TYR A 95 5.14 14.13 -7.90
C TYR A 95 3.95 13.20 -7.68
N ILE A 96 3.51 13.05 -6.42
CA ILE A 96 2.36 12.22 -6.08
C ILE A 96 1.07 12.85 -6.63
N MET A 97 0.88 14.16 -6.48
CA MET A 97 -0.25 14.89 -7.06
C MET A 97 -0.30 14.71 -8.59
N ASN A 98 0.84 14.87 -9.26
CA ASN A 98 0.94 14.67 -10.70
C ASN A 98 0.60 13.21 -11.08
N ALA A 99 1.08 12.23 -10.33
CA ALA A 99 0.78 10.81 -10.58
C ALA A 99 -0.71 10.47 -10.37
N LEU A 100 -1.41 11.17 -9.48
CA LEU A 100 -2.85 11.00 -9.27
C LEU A 100 -3.67 11.72 -10.36
N HIS A 101 -3.21 12.90 -10.81
CA HIS A 101 -3.90 13.71 -11.79
C HIS A 101 -3.78 13.13 -13.22
N TYR A 102 -2.56 12.76 -13.63
CA TYR A 102 -2.30 12.27 -14.97
C TYR A 102 -2.47 10.74 -15.07
N PRO A 103 -2.99 10.21 -16.19
CA PRO A 103 -3.16 8.76 -16.40
C PRO A 103 -1.84 8.03 -16.72
N TYR A 104 -0.69 8.62 -16.40
CA TYR A 104 0.61 8.05 -16.74
C TYR A 104 0.89 6.83 -15.88
N SER A 105 0.93 5.64 -16.49
CA SER A 105 1.33 4.42 -15.81
C SER A 105 2.83 4.19 -15.94
N ASN A 106 3.48 3.87 -14.82
CA ASN A 106 4.88 3.43 -14.82
C ASN A 106 5.08 2.08 -15.54
N ALA A 107 4.02 1.46 -16.08
CA ALA A 107 4.09 0.16 -16.73
C ALA A 107 5.10 0.10 -17.89
N LYS A 108 5.17 1.15 -18.72
CA LYS A 108 6.16 1.22 -19.82
C LYS A 108 7.59 1.33 -19.29
N LEU A 109 7.78 2.09 -18.21
CA LEU A 109 9.09 2.29 -17.58
C LEU A 109 9.56 1.03 -16.84
N GLU A 110 8.66 0.34 -16.14
CA GLU A 110 8.92 -0.95 -15.52
C GLU A 110 9.21 -2.06 -16.55
N ALA A 111 8.49 -2.07 -17.69
CA ALA A 111 8.77 -2.99 -18.79
C ALA A 111 10.18 -2.77 -19.35
N ALA A 112 10.59 -1.52 -19.56
CA ALA A 112 11.94 -1.16 -20.00
C ALA A 112 13.01 -1.55 -18.95
N ASN A 113 12.77 -1.28 -17.66
CA ASN A 113 13.69 -1.68 -16.59
C ASN A 113 13.87 -3.19 -16.51
N LYS A 114 12.78 -3.95 -16.66
CA LYS A 114 12.82 -5.41 -16.71
C LYS A 114 13.63 -5.90 -17.90
N LEU A 115 13.41 -5.33 -19.10
CA LEU A 115 14.17 -5.67 -20.30
C LEU A 115 15.67 -5.38 -20.13
N ILE A 116 16.04 -4.23 -19.56
CA ILE A 116 17.44 -3.90 -19.24
C ILE A 116 18.04 -4.91 -18.26
N LYS A 117 17.29 -5.29 -17.21
CA LYS A 117 17.74 -6.30 -16.24
C LYS A 117 17.91 -7.68 -16.88
N ASP A 118 17.01 -8.06 -17.79
CA ASP A 118 17.05 -9.33 -18.51
C ASP A 118 18.23 -9.36 -19.50
N ILE A 119 18.46 -8.27 -20.24
CA ILE A 119 19.65 -8.10 -21.10
C ILE A 119 20.93 -8.19 -20.28
N LYS A 120 21.04 -7.45 -19.17
CA LYS A 120 22.23 -7.52 -18.30
C LYS A 120 22.48 -8.96 -17.84
N ARG A 121 21.44 -9.65 -17.34
CA ARG A 121 21.54 -11.04 -16.86
C ARG A 121 21.99 -12.02 -17.95
N GLN A 122 21.51 -11.86 -19.18
CA GLN A 122 21.92 -12.70 -20.31
C GLN A 122 23.31 -12.32 -20.83
N ALA A 123 23.63 -11.02 -20.88
CA ALA A 123 24.90 -10.47 -21.34
C ALA A 123 26.10 -10.94 -20.50
N PHE A 124 25.93 -11.15 -19.18
CA PHE A 124 26.98 -11.72 -18.33
C PHE A 124 27.33 -13.19 -18.66
N GLY A 125 26.50 -13.89 -19.45
CA GLY A 125 26.80 -15.20 -20.03
C GLY A 125 27.63 -15.16 -21.32
N PHE A 126 27.73 -14.00 -21.98
CA PHE A 126 28.56 -13.82 -23.17
C PHE A 126 30.00 -13.51 -22.74
N ARG A 127 30.77 -14.56 -22.43
CA ARG A 127 32.24 -14.45 -22.35
C ARG A 127 32.75 -14.04 -23.74
N LYS A 128 33.26 -12.80 -23.84
CA LYS A 128 34.13 -12.25 -24.90
C LYS A 128 34.03 -12.95 -26.28
N LEU A 129 33.19 -12.42 -27.18
CA LEU A 129 33.38 -12.60 -28.63
C LEU A 129 34.34 -11.54 -29.16
N GLN A 130 35.59 -11.58 -28.69
CA GLN A 130 36.68 -10.83 -29.33
C GLN A 130 38.01 -11.59 -29.12
N LYS A 131 38.21 -12.56 -30.01
CA LYS A 131 39.51 -12.92 -30.58
C LYS A 131 39.24 -13.33 -32.02
N LEU A 132 39.39 -12.37 -32.93
CA LEU A 132 40.05 -12.51 -34.23
C LEU A 132 40.70 -11.15 -34.51
#